data_AF-A0A7V4SRZ5-F1
#
_entry.id   AF-A0A7V4SRZ5-F1
#
_cell.length_a   1.000
_cell.length_b   1.000
_cell.length_c   1.000
_cell.angle_alpha   90.00
_cell.angle_beta   90.00
_cell.angle_gamma   90.00
#
_symmetry.space_group_name_H-M   'P 1'
#
loop_
_entity.id
_entity.type
_entity.pdbx_description
1 polymer ?
#
loop_
_entity_poly.entity_id
_entity_poly.type
_entity_poly.pdbx_seq_one_letter_code
_entity_poly.pdbx_strand_id
1 'polypeptide(L)'
;MLDKTLLAAATRSAKARNEDACAVVRNGQAGLNAIIVADGVGSHYGADQAATLAVEAVRQSLLAAHPDRLPTPNDLIQAAQRALARHLEAHKAELPDRLHADNAFGTTLLCAIETDGQIQLAYTGNGALLHLRGNFNHFPPSQLVPWSVMNYLNPHSLMSGGRNALYHIVSPFIAPAGFTALSLSKDDKLFGDIVVASTDGLCSFDQAATGQDMDQGRTWIQVEPRLLILLERLGQFLRGGDYRDEAL
;
A
#
# COMPACT_ATOMS: atom_id res chain seq x y z
N MET A 1 -4.78 -15.59 -17.74
CA MET A 1 -4.92 -15.92 -16.29
C MET A 1 -5.28 -14.71 -15.43
N LEU A 2 -4.94 -13.48 -15.82
CA LEU A 2 -5.30 -12.24 -15.11
C LEU A 2 -6.81 -11.96 -15.00
N ASP A 3 -7.62 -12.56 -15.89
CA ASP A 3 -9.09 -12.43 -15.87
C ASP A 3 -9.73 -13.08 -14.65
N LYS A 4 -8.98 -13.93 -13.92
CA LYS A 4 -9.44 -14.56 -12.68
C LYS A 4 -9.18 -13.69 -11.44
N THR A 5 -8.43 -12.60 -11.56
CA THR A 5 -8.07 -11.76 -10.42
C THR A 5 -9.19 -10.78 -10.11
N LEU A 6 -9.61 -10.78 -8.84
CA LEU A 6 -10.50 -9.78 -8.27
C LEU A 6 -9.66 -8.60 -7.78
N LEU A 7 -10.05 -7.39 -8.19
CA LEU A 7 -9.38 -6.15 -7.79
C LEU A 7 -10.40 -5.23 -7.16
N ALA A 8 -10.05 -4.66 -6.02
CA ALA A 8 -10.82 -3.64 -5.36
C ALA A 8 -9.87 -2.64 -4.70
N ALA A 9 -10.27 -1.37 -4.71
CA ALA A 9 -9.63 -0.32 -3.93
C ALA A 9 -10.73 0.58 -3.37
N ALA A 10 -10.56 1.01 -2.13
CA ALA A 10 -11.49 1.91 -1.47
C ALA A 10 -10.71 2.77 -0.46
N THR A 11 -11.22 3.98 -0.23
CA THR A 11 -10.69 4.88 0.79
C THR A 11 -11.83 5.51 1.56
N ARG A 12 -11.60 5.77 2.85
CA ARG A 12 -12.55 6.43 3.74
C ARG A 12 -11.79 7.13 4.86
N SER A 13 -12.20 8.36 5.17
CA SER A 13 -11.66 9.13 6.29
C SER A 13 -12.77 9.56 7.24
N ALA A 14 -12.43 9.65 8.53
CA ALA A 14 -13.24 10.31 9.55
C ALA A 14 -12.87 11.81 9.72
N LYS A 15 -11.76 12.24 9.13
CA LYS A 15 -11.34 13.65 9.09
C LYS A 15 -12.20 14.41 8.07
N ALA A 16 -12.22 15.74 8.19
CA ALA A 16 -12.94 16.60 7.24
C ALA A 16 -12.41 16.50 5.80
N ARG A 17 -11.12 16.21 5.64
CA ARG A 17 -10.46 15.97 4.35
C ARG A 17 -9.88 14.57 4.35
N ASN A 18 -10.13 13.83 3.27
CA ASN A 18 -9.47 12.55 3.05
C ASN A 18 -8.13 12.83 2.36
N GLU A 19 -7.04 12.45 3.01
CA GLU A 19 -5.68 12.61 2.49
C GLU A 19 -5.19 11.33 1.81
N ASP A 20 -5.98 10.27 1.83
CA ASP A 20 -5.69 9.00 1.16
C ASP A 20 -6.22 9.00 -0.28
N ALA A 21 -5.47 8.36 -1.17
CA ALA A 21 -5.90 8.06 -2.53
C ALA A 21 -5.63 6.59 -2.87
N CYS A 22 -6.46 6.02 -3.75
CA CYS A 22 -6.24 4.67 -4.24
C CYS A 22 -6.80 4.48 -5.65
N ALA A 23 -6.25 3.51 -6.37
CA ALA A 23 -6.72 3.13 -7.70
C ALA A 23 -6.50 1.66 -7.99
N VAL A 24 -7.30 1.15 -8.93
CA VAL A 24 -7.08 -0.15 -9.57
C VAL A 24 -6.71 0.05 -11.04
N VAL A 25 -5.86 -0.81 -11.57
CA VAL A 25 -5.50 -0.86 -12.99
C VAL A 25 -5.76 -2.26 -13.51
N ARG A 26 -6.43 -2.34 -14.65
CA ARG A 26 -6.45 -3.53 -15.52
C ARG A 26 -5.91 -3.11 -16.87
N ASN A 27 -4.77 -3.66 -17.27
CA ASN A 27 -4.20 -3.44 -18.59
C ASN A 27 -4.00 -4.79 -19.26
N GLY A 28 -5.06 -5.24 -19.96
CA GLY A 28 -5.06 -6.51 -20.68
C GLY A 28 -4.06 -6.55 -21.85
N GLN A 29 -3.74 -5.39 -22.45
CA GLN A 29 -2.73 -5.30 -23.49
C GLN A 29 -1.35 -5.61 -22.94
N ALA A 30 -0.98 -5.05 -21.78
CA ALA A 30 0.30 -5.29 -21.13
C ALA A 30 0.36 -6.59 -20.31
N GLY A 31 -0.79 -7.28 -20.12
CA GLY A 31 -0.86 -8.43 -19.26
C GLY A 31 -0.54 -8.09 -17.81
N LEU A 32 -1.14 -7.02 -17.28
CA LEU A 32 -1.00 -6.66 -15.87
C LEU A 32 -2.31 -6.21 -15.21
N ASN A 33 -2.36 -6.43 -13.91
CA ASN A 33 -3.32 -5.85 -12.97
C ASN A 33 -2.54 -5.10 -11.89
N ALA A 34 -3.11 -4.06 -11.29
CA ALA A 34 -2.48 -3.42 -10.14
C ALA A 34 -3.47 -2.79 -9.17
N ILE A 35 -3.02 -2.66 -7.93
CA ILE A 35 -3.57 -1.75 -6.93
C ILE A 35 -2.51 -0.72 -6.55
N ILE A 36 -2.95 0.51 -6.32
CA ILE A 36 -2.11 1.65 -5.94
C ILE A 36 -2.78 2.35 -4.77
N VAL A 37 -2.02 2.67 -3.73
CA VAL A 37 -2.49 3.35 -2.52
C VAL A 37 -1.47 4.40 -2.11
N ALA A 38 -1.95 5.55 -1.65
CA ALA A 38 -1.13 6.64 -1.12
C ALA A 38 -1.83 7.30 0.06
N ASP A 39 -1.03 7.77 1.02
CA ASP A 39 -1.46 8.57 2.18
C ASP A 39 -0.71 9.89 2.14
N GLY A 40 -1.43 11.00 2.08
CA GLY A 40 -0.86 12.34 2.13
C GLY A 40 -0.19 12.59 3.48
N VAL A 41 1.05 13.09 3.48
CA VAL A 41 1.74 13.44 4.73
C VAL A 41 1.03 14.65 5.34
N GLY A 42 0.19 14.43 6.36
CA GLY A 42 -0.70 15.48 6.89
C GLY A 42 -0.02 16.73 7.48
N SER A 43 1.30 16.70 7.70
CA SER A 43 2.08 17.90 8.05
C SER A 43 2.47 18.77 6.84
N HIS A 44 2.29 18.25 5.62
CA HIS A 44 2.68 18.91 4.38
C HIS A 44 1.49 19.67 3.77
N TYR A 45 1.80 20.78 3.12
CA TYR A 45 0.83 21.52 2.31
C TYR A 45 0.38 20.68 1.12
N GLY A 46 -0.93 20.58 0.90
CA GLY A 46 -1.49 19.84 -0.24
C GLY A 46 -1.35 18.32 -0.15
N ALA A 47 -1.36 17.74 1.06
CA ALA A 47 -1.22 16.31 1.31
C ALA A 47 -2.18 15.42 0.49
N ASP A 48 -3.46 15.75 0.45
CA ASP A 48 -4.48 15.05 -0.34
C ASP A 48 -4.25 15.17 -1.86
N GLN A 49 -3.80 16.34 -2.32
CA GLN A 49 -3.45 16.57 -3.72
C GLN A 49 -2.23 15.72 -4.07
N ALA A 50 -1.26 15.62 -3.17
CA ALA A 50 -0.07 14.80 -3.38
C ALA A 50 -0.43 13.33 -3.55
N ALA A 51 -1.24 12.76 -2.64
CA ALA A 51 -1.70 11.39 -2.73
C ALA A 51 -2.46 11.13 -4.05
N THR A 52 -3.40 12.01 -4.39
CA THR A 52 -4.20 11.91 -5.62
C THR A 52 -3.34 11.96 -6.89
N LEU A 53 -2.42 12.93 -6.97
CA LEU A 53 -1.54 13.10 -8.12
C LEU A 53 -0.54 11.96 -8.26
N ALA A 54 0.01 11.46 -7.16
CA ALA A 54 0.92 10.33 -7.17
C ALA A 54 0.23 9.05 -7.67
N VAL A 55 -0.95 8.74 -7.13
CA VAL A 55 -1.76 7.58 -7.56
C VAL A 55 -2.12 7.68 -9.03
N GLU A 56 -2.59 8.85 -9.49
CA GLU A 56 -2.99 9.03 -10.88
C GLU A 56 -1.79 8.94 -11.83
N ALA A 57 -0.62 9.48 -11.46
CA ALA A 57 0.59 9.37 -12.28
C ALA A 57 1.04 7.91 -12.46
N VAL A 58 1.02 7.13 -11.39
CA VAL A 58 1.34 5.69 -11.43
C VAL A 58 0.29 4.94 -12.25
N ARG A 59 -0.99 5.24 -12.05
CA ARG A 59 -2.11 4.67 -12.80
C ARG A 59 -1.93 4.89 -14.30
N GLN A 60 -1.64 6.12 -14.73
CA GLN A 60 -1.41 6.44 -16.13
C GLN A 60 -0.17 5.74 -16.70
N SER A 61 0.91 5.64 -15.92
CA SER A 61 2.11 4.88 -16.31
C SER A 61 1.79 3.41 -16.57
N LEU A 62 0.98 2.78 -15.71
CA LEU A 62 0.59 1.38 -15.85
C LEU A 62 -0.44 1.15 -16.98
N LEU A 63 -1.36 2.10 -17.20
CA LEU A 63 -2.31 2.04 -18.33
C LEU A 63 -1.61 2.19 -19.68
N ALA A 64 -0.53 2.98 -19.74
CA ALA A 64 0.25 3.18 -20.96
C ALA A 64 1.32 2.09 -21.19
N ALA A 65 1.47 1.12 -20.27
CA ALA A 65 2.45 0.06 -20.38
C ALA A 65 2.19 -0.87 -21.58
N HIS A 66 3.26 -1.49 -22.08
CA HIS A 66 3.24 -2.49 -23.16
C HIS A 66 3.90 -3.79 -22.70
N PRO A 67 3.55 -4.98 -23.24
CA PRO A 67 4.18 -6.24 -22.86
C PRO A 67 5.71 -6.24 -22.94
N ASP A 68 6.27 -5.57 -23.95
CA ASP A 68 7.72 -5.52 -24.18
C ASP A 68 8.45 -4.58 -23.21
N ARG A 69 7.69 -3.74 -22.49
CA ARG A 69 8.25 -2.74 -21.59
C ARG A 69 7.27 -2.41 -20.47
N LEU A 70 7.29 -3.25 -19.45
CA LEU A 70 6.60 -2.98 -18.19
C LEU A 70 7.38 -1.93 -17.39
N PRO A 71 6.70 -0.97 -16.75
CA PRO A 71 7.36 0.00 -15.87
C PRO A 71 7.95 -0.72 -14.65
N THR A 72 9.20 -0.40 -14.34
CA THR A 72 9.84 -0.88 -13.11
C THR A 72 9.30 -0.11 -11.89
N PRO A 73 9.46 -0.64 -10.67
CA PRO A 73 9.20 0.11 -9.44
C PRO A 73 9.75 1.54 -9.45
N ASN A 74 11.01 1.71 -9.88
CA ASN A 74 11.65 3.01 -9.97
C ASN A 74 10.93 3.95 -10.97
N ASP A 75 10.50 3.43 -12.13
CA ASP A 75 9.76 4.24 -13.12
C ASP A 75 8.45 4.78 -12.55
N LEU A 76 7.77 4.00 -11.71
CA LEU A 76 6.51 4.38 -11.06
C LEU A 76 6.73 5.47 -10.00
N ILE A 77 7.73 5.31 -9.14
CA ILE A 77 8.10 6.33 -8.16
C ILE A 77 8.49 7.63 -8.88
N GLN A 78 9.30 7.55 -9.94
CA GLN A 78 9.67 8.71 -10.73
C GLN A 78 8.50 9.34 -11.49
N ALA A 79 7.50 8.57 -11.91
CA ALA A 79 6.28 9.10 -12.51
C ALA A 79 5.51 9.95 -11.49
N ALA A 80 5.33 9.44 -10.26
CA ALA A 80 4.70 10.17 -9.17
C ALA A 80 5.48 11.45 -8.81
N GLN A 81 6.79 11.36 -8.59
CA GLN A 81 7.62 12.53 -8.26
C GLN A 81 7.56 13.62 -9.35
N ARG A 82 7.63 13.23 -10.63
CA ARG A 82 7.50 14.19 -11.74
C ARG A 82 6.13 14.85 -11.79
N ALA A 83 5.07 14.14 -11.46
CA ALA A 83 3.73 14.72 -11.40
C ALA A 83 3.63 15.77 -10.28
N LEU A 84 4.16 15.47 -9.09
CA LEU A 84 4.19 16.42 -7.97
C LEU A 84 5.06 17.64 -8.28
N ALA A 85 6.24 17.45 -8.88
CA ALA A 85 7.11 18.56 -9.27
C ALA A 85 6.45 19.48 -10.31
N ARG A 86 5.77 18.92 -11.31
CA ARG A 86 5.00 19.72 -12.28
C ARG A 86 3.86 20.49 -11.62
N HIS A 87 3.15 19.86 -10.67
CA HIS A 87 2.06 20.50 -9.95
C HIS A 87 2.55 21.68 -9.11
N LEU A 88 3.64 21.48 -8.37
CA LEU A 88 4.31 22.52 -7.60
C LEU A 88 4.70 23.71 -8.46
N GLU A 89 5.39 23.48 -9.58
CA GLU A 89 5.84 24.56 -10.47
C GLU A 89 4.65 25.31 -11.10
N ALA A 90 3.57 24.61 -11.45
CA ALA A 90 2.37 25.23 -12.02
C ALA A 90 1.62 26.13 -11.01
N HIS A 91 1.68 25.83 -9.71
CA HIS A 91 0.93 26.53 -8.66
C HIS A 91 1.83 27.32 -7.70
N LYS A 92 3.09 27.56 -8.08
CA LYS A 92 4.10 28.18 -7.21
C LYS A 92 3.68 29.55 -6.68
N ALA A 93 2.92 30.32 -7.47
CA ALA A 93 2.42 31.64 -7.10
C ALA A 93 1.27 31.61 -6.07
N GLU A 94 0.62 30.46 -5.89
CA GLU A 94 -0.49 30.26 -4.95
C GLU A 94 -0.03 29.70 -3.60
N LEU A 95 1.26 29.37 -3.48
CA LEU A 95 1.83 28.81 -2.27
C LEU A 95 1.95 29.88 -1.17
N PRO A 96 1.74 29.53 0.11
CA PRO A 96 1.97 30.44 1.21
C PRO A 96 3.42 30.94 1.26
N ASP A 97 3.62 32.24 1.49
CA ASP A 97 4.95 32.89 1.51
C ASP A 97 5.97 32.26 2.49
N ARG A 98 5.47 31.58 3.54
CA ARG A 98 6.29 30.92 4.58
C ARG A 98 6.30 29.39 4.47
N LEU A 99 5.79 28.83 3.37
CA LEU A 99 5.81 27.39 3.16
C LEU A 99 7.27 26.94 2.97
N HIS A 100 7.75 26.12 3.90
CA HIS A 100 9.02 25.44 3.69
C HIS A 100 8.85 24.46 2.53
N ALA A 101 9.72 24.56 1.52
CA ALA A 101 9.68 23.72 0.32
C ALA A 101 9.53 22.23 0.66
N ASP A 102 10.38 21.72 1.56
CA ASP A 102 10.37 20.32 1.99
C ASP A 102 9.04 19.84 2.61
N ASN A 103 8.16 20.75 3.02
CA ASN A 103 6.85 20.46 3.58
C ASN A 103 5.71 20.67 2.57
N ALA A 104 5.97 20.61 1.27
CA ALA A 104 4.95 20.71 0.23
C ALA A 104 4.77 19.38 -0.51
N PHE A 105 3.51 19.00 -0.70
CA PHE A 105 3.06 17.90 -1.54
C PHE A 105 3.79 16.57 -1.26
N GLY A 106 3.90 16.17 0.01
CA GLY A 106 4.46 14.88 0.40
C GLY A 106 3.38 13.80 0.53
N THR A 107 3.68 12.58 0.09
CA THR A 107 2.78 11.42 0.25
C THR A 107 3.56 10.10 0.31
N THR A 108 3.00 9.09 0.97
CA THR A 108 3.42 7.69 0.79
C THR A 108 2.95 7.18 -0.57
N LEU A 109 3.51 6.07 -1.02
CA LEU A 109 3.02 5.41 -2.22
C LEU A 109 3.34 3.92 -2.12
N LEU A 110 2.30 3.09 -2.24
CA LEU A 110 2.36 1.64 -2.22
C LEU A 110 1.71 1.13 -3.50
N CYS A 111 2.33 0.18 -4.18
CA CYS A 111 1.72 -0.52 -5.29
C CYS A 111 1.97 -2.03 -5.22
N ALA A 112 0.99 -2.78 -5.70
CA ALA A 112 1.12 -4.19 -6.01
C ALA A 112 0.70 -4.41 -7.46
N ILE A 113 1.61 -4.96 -8.26
CA ILE A 113 1.47 -5.15 -9.70
C ILE A 113 1.53 -6.64 -9.96
N GLU A 114 0.42 -7.19 -10.37
CA GLU A 114 0.30 -8.59 -10.76
C GLU A 114 0.56 -8.72 -12.26
N THR A 115 1.48 -9.61 -12.62
CA THR A 115 1.69 -10.08 -13.99
C THR A 115 1.44 -11.59 -14.04
N ASP A 116 1.79 -12.23 -15.16
CA ASP A 116 1.79 -13.69 -15.21
C ASP A 116 2.84 -14.25 -14.24
N GLY A 117 2.42 -15.19 -13.39
CA GLY A 117 3.26 -15.87 -12.39
C GLY A 117 3.88 -15.04 -11.26
N GLN A 118 3.76 -13.69 -11.25
CA GLN A 118 4.42 -12.82 -10.27
C GLN A 118 3.53 -11.69 -9.76
N ILE A 119 3.80 -11.26 -8.52
CA ILE A 119 3.31 -10.02 -7.93
C ILE A 119 4.51 -9.19 -7.50
N GLN A 120 4.71 -8.05 -8.15
CA GLN A 120 5.72 -7.07 -7.79
C GLN A 120 5.12 -6.06 -6.82
N LEU A 121 5.79 -5.84 -5.70
CA LEU A 121 5.42 -4.83 -4.72
C LEU A 121 6.47 -3.73 -4.74
N ALA A 122 6.03 -2.48 -4.66
CA ALA A 122 6.92 -1.35 -4.43
C ALA A 122 6.28 -0.34 -3.50
N TYR A 123 7.09 0.25 -2.62
CA TYR A 123 6.59 1.24 -1.69
C TYR A 123 7.62 2.28 -1.25
N THR A 124 7.10 3.44 -0.83
CA THR A 124 7.80 4.47 -0.07
C THR A 124 6.87 4.97 1.03
N GLY A 125 7.37 5.04 2.26
CA GLY A 125 6.58 5.42 3.44
C GLY A 125 6.21 4.26 4.35
N ASN A 126 5.05 4.35 5.00
CA ASN A 126 4.54 3.38 5.99
C ASN A 126 3.21 2.75 5.53
N GLY A 127 2.55 2.00 6.43
CA GLY A 127 1.32 1.25 6.14
C GLY A 127 1.55 -0.26 6.15
N ALA A 128 0.89 -0.98 5.24
CA ALA A 128 1.06 -2.43 5.13
C ALA A 128 0.96 -2.94 3.68
N LEU A 129 1.77 -3.98 3.41
CA LEU A 129 1.68 -4.84 2.24
C LEU A 129 1.46 -6.26 2.73
N LEU A 130 0.19 -6.62 2.92
CA LEU A 130 -0.21 -7.92 3.42
C LEU A 130 -0.33 -8.91 2.27
N HIS A 131 0.17 -10.11 2.50
CA HIS A 131 -0.02 -11.26 1.66
C HIS A 131 -0.69 -12.35 2.49
N LEU A 132 -1.84 -12.80 2.03
CA LEU A 132 -2.61 -13.88 2.62
C LEU A 132 -2.72 -15.00 1.61
N ARG A 133 -2.45 -16.23 2.03
CA ARG A 133 -2.81 -17.40 1.23
C ARG A 133 -4.33 -17.51 1.13
N GLY A 134 -4.88 -17.95 0.00
CA GLY A 134 -6.33 -18.00 -0.21
C GLY A 134 -7.10 -18.85 0.81
N ASN A 135 -6.43 -19.77 1.50
CA ASN A 135 -7.01 -20.59 2.58
C ASN A 135 -6.75 -20.05 4.01
N PHE A 136 -6.41 -18.77 4.18
CA PHE A 136 -6.13 -18.18 5.49
C PHE A 136 -7.30 -18.29 6.49
N ASN A 137 -8.53 -18.53 6.01
CA ASN A 137 -9.75 -18.65 6.81
C ASN A 137 -9.99 -20.08 7.38
N HIS A 138 -9.09 -21.04 7.15
CA HIS A 138 -9.18 -22.43 7.67
C HIS A 138 -8.47 -22.64 9.02
N PHE A 139 -8.12 -21.56 9.70
CA PHE A 139 -7.43 -21.61 10.99
C PHE A 139 -8.40 -21.75 12.16
N PRO A 140 -7.99 -22.36 13.29
CA PRO A 140 -8.81 -22.40 14.49
C PRO A 140 -9.21 -21.00 14.96
N PRO A 141 -10.43 -20.80 15.50
CA PRO A 141 -10.88 -19.48 15.97
C PRO A 141 -10.00 -18.85 17.05
N SER A 142 -9.19 -19.63 17.76
CA SER A 142 -8.21 -19.14 18.73
C SER A 142 -7.02 -18.40 18.09
N GLN A 143 -6.80 -18.55 16.78
CA GLN A 143 -5.73 -17.89 16.04
C GLN A 143 -6.28 -16.64 15.33
N LEU A 144 -6.24 -15.50 16.02
CA LEU A 144 -6.81 -14.24 15.53
C LEU A 144 -6.12 -13.72 14.25
N VAL A 145 -4.80 -13.90 14.15
CA VAL A 145 -4.02 -13.63 12.94
C VAL A 145 -3.36 -14.93 12.51
N PRO A 146 -3.85 -15.58 11.43
CA PRO A 146 -3.23 -16.78 10.89
C PRO A 146 -1.79 -16.55 10.49
N TRP A 147 -0.91 -17.55 10.68
CA TRP A 147 0.50 -17.46 10.22
C TRP A 147 0.64 -17.41 8.69
N SER A 148 -0.46 -17.61 7.95
CA SER A 148 -0.53 -17.43 6.50
C SER A 148 -0.81 -15.99 6.09
N VAL A 149 -0.89 -15.05 7.06
CA VAL A 149 -0.97 -13.61 6.85
C VAL A 149 0.41 -13.00 7.15
N MET A 150 1.10 -12.54 6.12
CA MET A 150 2.42 -11.95 6.22
C MET A 150 2.37 -10.48 5.80
N ASN A 151 3.01 -9.59 6.54
CA ASN A 151 3.23 -8.21 6.10
C ASN A 151 4.68 -8.07 5.63
N TYR A 152 4.87 -7.65 4.39
CA TYR A 152 6.19 -7.47 3.77
C TYR A 152 6.72 -6.03 3.88
N LEU A 153 5.90 -5.09 4.33
CA LEU A 153 6.31 -3.70 4.46
C LEU A 153 7.09 -3.49 5.76
N ASN A 154 8.37 -3.13 5.62
CA ASN A 154 9.13 -2.51 6.70
C ASN A 154 9.02 -0.98 6.55
N PRO A 155 8.40 -0.26 7.50
CA PRO A 155 8.05 1.14 7.32
C PRO A 155 9.29 2.03 7.19
N HIS A 156 9.21 3.03 6.33
CA HIS A 156 10.25 4.05 6.16
C HIS A 156 10.08 5.20 7.15
N SER A 157 9.98 4.85 8.42
CA SER A 157 9.70 5.77 9.51
C SER A 157 10.68 5.60 10.67
N LEU A 158 10.81 6.63 11.48
CA LEU A 158 11.60 6.63 12.71
C LEU A 158 10.94 7.49 13.78
N MET A 159 11.23 7.19 15.05
CA MET A 159 10.80 8.03 16.16
C MET A 159 11.68 9.29 16.22
N SER A 160 11.07 10.46 16.04
CA SER A 160 11.74 11.76 16.15
C SER A 160 10.86 12.76 16.90
N GLY A 161 11.39 13.37 17.95
CA GLY A 161 10.65 14.36 18.75
C GLY A 161 9.36 13.81 19.37
N GLY A 162 9.33 12.51 19.71
CA GLY A 162 8.14 11.84 20.27
C GLY A 162 7.02 11.60 19.25
N ARG A 163 7.32 11.72 17.95
CA ARG A 163 6.38 11.44 16.86
C ARG A 163 7.01 10.47 15.87
N ASN A 164 6.16 9.75 15.16
CA ASN A 164 6.58 8.96 14.02
C ASN A 164 6.84 9.89 12.83
N ALA A 165 8.05 9.85 12.28
CA ALA A 165 8.48 10.70 11.17
C ALA A 165 8.93 9.83 10.00
N LEU A 166 8.37 10.08 8.81
CA LEU A 166 8.75 9.40 7.59
C LEU A 166 10.08 9.95 7.06
N TYR A 167 11.01 9.07 6.72
CA TYR A 167 12.30 9.44 6.10
C TYR A 167 12.35 9.10 4.60
N HIS A 168 11.39 8.32 4.09
CA HIS A 168 11.12 8.19 2.67
C HIS A 168 9.66 8.48 2.37
N ILE A 169 9.44 9.38 1.42
CA ILE A 169 8.14 9.77 0.88
C ILE A 169 8.33 10.14 -0.59
N VAL A 170 7.24 10.14 -1.36
CA VAL A 170 7.20 10.83 -2.65
C VAL A 170 6.99 12.31 -2.38
N SER A 171 7.93 13.14 -2.80
CA SER A 171 7.86 14.60 -2.72
C SER A 171 8.56 15.22 -3.93
N PRO A 172 8.18 16.43 -4.35
CA PRO A 172 8.89 17.16 -5.39
C PRO A 172 10.32 17.55 -5.00
N PHE A 173 10.67 17.57 -3.70
CA PHE A 173 11.97 18.04 -3.21
C PHE A 173 12.93 16.92 -2.80
N ILE A 174 12.44 15.71 -2.56
CA ILE A 174 13.25 14.57 -2.11
C ILE A 174 13.50 13.64 -3.30
N ALA A 175 14.52 13.93 -4.13
CA ALA A 175 14.81 13.19 -5.35
C ALA A 175 16.22 12.56 -5.36
N PRO A 176 16.36 11.26 -5.72
CA PRO A 176 15.27 10.29 -5.93
C PRO A 176 14.59 9.93 -4.61
N ALA A 177 13.27 9.68 -4.64
CA ALA A 177 12.59 9.16 -3.47
C ALA A 177 13.13 7.76 -3.15
N GLY A 178 13.57 7.54 -1.91
CA GLY A 178 13.92 6.21 -1.43
C GLY A 178 12.68 5.31 -1.49
N PHE A 179 12.87 4.07 -1.97
CA PHE A 179 11.80 3.10 -2.09
C PHE A 179 12.32 1.70 -1.81
N THR A 180 11.41 0.78 -1.54
CA THR A 180 11.68 -0.65 -1.43
C THR A 180 10.84 -1.38 -2.45
N ALA A 181 11.42 -2.41 -3.07
CA ALA A 181 10.72 -3.28 -4.01
C ALA A 181 11.00 -4.75 -3.69
N LEU A 182 10.00 -5.60 -3.91
CA LEU A 182 10.11 -7.05 -3.78
C LEU A 182 9.21 -7.73 -4.81
N SER A 183 9.52 -8.99 -5.11
CA SER A 183 8.72 -9.83 -6.01
C SER A 183 8.29 -11.10 -5.30
N LEU A 184 7.04 -11.46 -5.48
CA LEU A 184 6.44 -12.70 -4.98
C LEU A 184 6.03 -13.56 -6.17
N SER A 185 6.32 -14.86 -6.09
CA SER A 185 5.73 -15.83 -7.02
C SER A 185 4.28 -16.09 -6.66
N LYS A 186 3.40 -16.12 -7.67
CA LYS A 186 1.98 -16.40 -7.48
C LYS A 186 1.73 -17.88 -7.19
N ASP A 187 0.81 -18.17 -6.28
CA ASP A 187 0.19 -19.49 -6.12
C ASP A 187 -0.99 -19.61 -7.10
N ASP A 188 -0.69 -19.90 -8.38
CA ASP A 188 -1.71 -20.13 -9.41
C ASP A 188 -2.22 -21.58 -9.47
N LYS A 189 -1.80 -22.44 -8.52
CA LYS A 189 -2.04 -23.90 -8.57
C LYS A 189 -2.85 -24.43 -7.40
N LEU A 190 -2.67 -23.88 -6.20
CA LEU A 190 -3.31 -24.38 -5.00
C LEU A 190 -4.43 -23.42 -4.58
N PHE A 191 -4.15 -22.51 -3.65
CA PHE A 191 -5.20 -21.75 -2.98
C PHE A 191 -5.35 -20.33 -3.50
N GLY A 192 -4.41 -19.86 -4.33
CA GLY A 192 -4.36 -18.46 -4.72
C GLY A 192 -3.74 -17.57 -3.65
N ASP A 193 -3.53 -16.32 -4.04
CA ASP A 193 -2.99 -15.27 -3.19
C ASP A 193 -4.01 -14.14 -3.05
N ILE A 194 -4.02 -13.51 -1.87
CA ILE A 194 -4.73 -12.28 -1.60
C ILE A 194 -3.68 -11.27 -1.17
N VAL A 195 -3.55 -10.19 -1.93
CA VAL A 195 -2.64 -9.09 -1.61
C VAL A 195 -3.44 -7.87 -1.21
N VAL A 196 -3.06 -7.26 -0.09
CA VAL A 196 -3.67 -6.03 0.43
C VAL A 196 -2.57 -5.00 0.60
N ALA A 197 -2.70 -3.87 -0.10
CA ALA A 197 -1.94 -2.66 0.17
C ALA A 197 -2.83 -1.69 0.96
N SER A 198 -2.32 -1.13 2.05
CA SER A 198 -3.07 -0.18 2.88
C SER A 198 -2.20 0.91 3.47
N THR A 199 -2.80 2.06 3.73
CA THR A 199 -2.22 3.13 4.56
C THR A 199 -2.14 2.69 6.03
N ASP A 200 -1.46 3.47 6.86
CA ASP A 200 -1.34 3.19 8.30
C ASP A 200 -2.69 3.27 9.04
N GLY A 201 -3.70 3.88 8.42
CA GLY A 201 -5.09 3.88 8.88
C GLY A 201 -5.70 2.49 9.00
N LEU A 202 -5.19 1.46 8.33
CA LEU A 202 -5.60 0.07 8.56
C LEU A 202 -4.65 -0.65 9.52
N CYS A 203 -3.35 -0.60 9.20
CA CYS A 203 -2.29 -1.31 9.91
C CYS A 203 -0.94 -0.71 9.53
N SER A 204 -0.06 -0.52 10.51
CA SER A 204 1.36 -0.22 10.28
C SER A 204 2.20 -0.72 11.46
N PHE A 205 3.28 -1.46 11.16
CA PHE A 205 4.07 -2.12 12.21
C PHE A 205 4.86 -1.17 13.12
N ASP A 206 5.24 0.01 12.61
CA ASP A 206 5.85 1.08 13.40
C ASP A 206 4.90 1.70 14.44
N GLN A 207 3.59 1.44 14.32
CA GLN A 207 2.57 1.89 15.27
C GLN A 207 2.14 0.76 16.23
N ALA A 208 2.57 -0.48 15.99
CA ALA A 208 2.19 -1.61 16.81
C ALA A 208 2.86 -1.53 18.19
N ALA A 209 2.05 -1.44 19.24
CA ALA A 209 2.56 -1.48 20.60
C ALA A 209 3.22 -2.84 20.89
N THR A 210 4.45 -2.80 21.40
CA THR A 210 5.15 -4.00 21.88
C THR A 210 5.28 -3.94 23.38
N GLY A 211 5.11 -5.08 24.05
CA GLY A 211 5.33 -5.18 25.47
C GLY A 211 6.01 -6.48 25.85
N GLN A 212 6.48 -6.53 27.08
CA GLN A 212 7.04 -7.74 27.67
C GLN A 212 6.21 -8.09 28.91
N ASP A 213 5.82 -9.34 29.00
CA ASP A 213 5.26 -9.89 30.24
C ASP A 213 6.35 -9.92 31.32
N MET A 214 6.07 -9.28 32.46
CA MET A 214 7.00 -9.19 33.59
C MET A 214 7.25 -10.56 34.24
N ASP A 215 6.29 -11.47 34.18
CA ASP A 215 6.36 -12.76 34.88
C ASP A 215 7.07 -13.84 34.03
N GLN A 216 6.87 -13.79 32.71
CA GLN A 216 7.36 -14.83 31.79
C GLN A 216 8.40 -14.35 30.78
N GLY A 217 8.71 -13.05 30.77
CA GLY A 217 9.64 -12.45 29.81
C GLY A 217 9.18 -12.53 28.35
N ARG A 218 7.93 -12.91 28.10
CA ARG A 218 7.38 -13.09 26.74
C ARG A 218 7.13 -11.74 26.10
N THR A 219 7.66 -11.55 24.91
CA THR A 219 7.37 -10.36 24.10
C THR A 219 6.06 -10.57 23.35
N TRP A 220 5.18 -9.57 23.39
CA TRP A 220 3.95 -9.54 22.62
C TRP A 220 3.92 -8.29 21.74
N ILE A 221 3.22 -8.40 20.62
CA ILE A 221 2.95 -7.31 19.70
C ILE A 221 1.44 -7.17 19.61
N GLN A 222 0.94 -5.96 19.82
CA GLN A 222 -0.48 -5.67 19.66
C GLN A 222 -0.85 -5.77 18.19
N VAL A 223 -1.93 -6.49 17.91
CA VAL A 223 -2.54 -6.52 16.58
C VAL A 223 -3.57 -5.39 16.49
N GLU A 224 -3.55 -4.67 15.37
CA GLU A 224 -4.53 -3.63 15.10
C GLU A 224 -5.95 -4.20 14.96
N PRO A 225 -6.96 -3.72 15.72
CA PRO A 225 -8.32 -4.23 15.64
C PRO A 225 -8.94 -4.13 14.24
N ARG A 226 -8.54 -3.10 13.46
CA ARG A 226 -9.02 -2.90 12.09
C ARG A 226 -8.53 -4.01 11.15
N LEU A 227 -7.31 -4.52 11.37
CA LEU A 227 -6.80 -5.69 10.66
C LEU A 227 -7.64 -6.93 10.97
N LEU A 228 -8.00 -7.16 12.24
CA LEU A 228 -8.85 -8.30 12.61
C LEU A 228 -10.22 -8.25 11.92
N ILE A 229 -10.84 -7.05 11.87
CA ILE A 229 -12.11 -6.86 11.14
C ILE A 229 -11.93 -7.15 9.65
N LEU A 230 -10.84 -6.70 9.03
CA LEU A 230 -10.56 -7.00 7.62
C LEU A 230 -10.46 -8.53 7.40
N LEU A 231 -9.66 -9.22 8.22
CA LEU A 231 -9.48 -10.68 8.12
C LEU A 231 -10.80 -11.43 8.30
N GLU A 232 -11.63 -11.01 9.26
CA GLU A 232 -12.95 -11.58 9.48
C GLU A 232 -13.85 -11.40 8.25
N ARG A 233 -13.91 -10.18 7.69
CA ARG A 233 -14.75 -9.86 6.52
C ARG A 233 -14.30 -10.58 5.26
N LEU A 234 -12.99 -10.63 5.01
CA LEU A 234 -12.43 -11.43 3.92
C LEU A 234 -12.74 -12.92 4.11
N GLY A 235 -12.60 -13.43 5.33
CA GLY A 235 -12.91 -14.84 5.63
C GLY A 235 -14.40 -15.17 5.45
N GLN A 236 -15.30 -14.25 5.81
CA GLN A 236 -16.74 -14.35 5.54
C GLN A 236 -17.03 -14.32 4.04
N PHE A 237 -16.41 -13.40 3.30
CA PHE A 237 -16.56 -13.30 1.84
C PHE A 237 -16.16 -14.60 1.14
N LEU A 238 -15.01 -15.18 1.48
CA LEU A 238 -14.55 -16.43 0.90
C LEU A 238 -15.44 -17.63 1.25
N ARG A 239 -16.01 -17.67 2.46
CA ARG A 239 -16.98 -18.72 2.85
C ARG A 239 -18.34 -18.58 2.17
N GLY A 240 -18.73 -17.35 1.84
CA GLY A 240 -20.04 -17.03 1.29
C GLY A 240 -20.16 -17.16 -0.24
N GLY A 241 -19.04 -17.18 -0.97
CA GLY A 241 -19.04 -17.22 -2.43
C GLY A 241 -19.06 -18.63 -3.05
N ASP A 242 -19.28 -18.68 -4.37
CA ASP A 242 -19.11 -19.86 -5.24
C ASP A 242 -17.64 -20.27 -5.43
N TYR A 243 -16.69 -19.58 -4.79
CA TYR A 243 -15.26 -19.89 -4.79
C TYR A 243 -14.92 -21.07 -3.85
N ARG A 244 -15.82 -22.05 -3.79
CA ARG A 244 -15.62 -23.26 -3.01
C ARG A 244 -14.64 -24.15 -3.75
N ASP A 245 -13.63 -24.62 -3.03
CA ASP A 245 -12.77 -25.72 -3.45
C ASP A 245 -13.63 -26.89 -3.93
N GLU A 246 -13.66 -27.13 -5.25
CA GLU A 246 -13.88 -28.48 -5.79
C GLU A 246 -12.59 -29.32 -5.65
N ALA A 247 -11.52 -28.77 -5.07
CA ALA A 247 -10.20 -29.36 -4.98
C ALA A 247 -9.61 -29.34 -3.55
N LEU A 248 -10.41 -29.74 -2.56
CA LEU A 248 -9.92 -30.27 -1.28
C LEU A 248 -10.28 -31.74 -1.14
#